data_AF-A0AAN9ACR0-F1
#
_entry.id   AF-A0AAN9ACR0-F1
#
_cell.length_a   1.000
_cell.length_b   1.000
_cell.length_c   1.000
_cell.angle_alpha   90.00
_cell.angle_beta   90.00
_cell.angle_gamma   90.00
#
_symmetry.space_group_name_H-M   'P 1'
#
loop_
_entity.id
_entity.type
_entity.pdbx_description
1 polymer ?
#
loop_
_entity_poly.entity_id
_entity_poly.type
_entity_poly.pdbx_seq_one_letter_code
_entity_poly.pdbx_strand_id
1 'polypeptide(L)'
;MHHIIKSLGSFDILWPYMRESENSAYVQGEQASGAICRHDLAANFDPIIFSRETNQDIEKQINDIWSEKCTLNPRLYNGTKFRYNGGEVIGKKYVLNVGLTSYKDLCGTNLSKNFKKILELGRNKADNSQAFMSDPIGVGVLLITDDGYGVVTRRAAWTGEFPGLLDRPGGHPEPEGKLKPNFGQTDINEIVMEEIWTSAAQEAEDELGIDKSKLEDMRFLGISINNESGGRPSLEFFARLRMKSQEIRELYNLGKQTEADESTALHFVPRHTLKMMPFFLLEQAKLGSYSYYCTDIFINLISQVIVSHNMVTET
;
A
#
# COMPACT_ATOMS: atom_id res chain seq x y z
N MET A 1 -18.44 1.30 -51.67
CA MET A 1 -18.95 -0.09 -51.69
C MET A 1 -17.99 -0.92 -50.84
N HIS A 2 -18.48 -1.41 -49.70
CA HIS A 2 -17.99 -2.52 -48.84
C HIS A 2 -16.54 -2.47 -48.31
N HIS A 3 -16.35 -2.16 -47.01
CA HIS A 3 -16.23 -3.10 -45.85
C HIS A 3 -14.98 -4.00 -45.98
N ILE A 4 -14.05 -4.06 -45.01
CA ILE A 4 -14.22 -4.67 -43.68
C ILE A 4 -13.16 -4.13 -42.69
N ILE A 5 -13.63 -3.68 -41.52
CA ILE A 5 -12.91 -3.60 -40.24
C ILE A 5 -12.84 -5.01 -39.67
N LYS A 6 -11.66 -5.51 -39.22
CA LYS A 6 -11.55 -6.43 -38.06
C LYS A 6 -10.10 -6.73 -37.63
N SER A 7 -9.95 -6.69 -36.31
CA SER A 7 -8.93 -7.25 -35.42
C SER A 7 -7.49 -6.72 -35.49
N LEU A 8 -7.24 -5.68 -34.69
CA LEU A 8 -5.99 -5.56 -33.93
C LEU A 8 -5.94 -6.71 -32.92
N GLY A 9 -4.94 -7.58 -33.07
CA GLY A 9 -4.66 -8.67 -32.17
C GLY A 9 -3.14 -8.84 -32.04
N SER A 10 -2.73 -9.18 -30.82
CA SER A 10 -1.38 -9.61 -30.40
C SER A 10 -0.24 -8.60 -30.54
N PHE A 11 -0.01 -7.86 -29.45
CA PHE A 11 1.35 -7.63 -28.95
C PHE A 11 1.50 -8.37 -27.62
N ASP A 12 1.72 -9.68 -27.71
CA ASP A 12 2.56 -10.36 -26.75
C ASP A 12 3.99 -10.20 -27.23
N ILE A 13 4.88 -9.71 -26.36
CA ILE A 13 6.27 -10.16 -26.16
C ILE A 13 6.90 -9.25 -25.09
N LEU A 14 7.12 -9.88 -23.92
CA LEU A 14 8.15 -9.64 -22.90
C LEU A 14 8.19 -8.28 -22.18
N TRP A 15 7.66 -8.22 -20.95
CA TRP A 15 8.38 -7.56 -19.85
C TRP A 15 7.92 -7.99 -18.43
N PRO A 16 8.69 -8.83 -17.72
CA PRO A 16 8.65 -8.92 -16.27
C PRO A 16 9.83 -8.10 -15.72
N TYR A 17 9.60 -6.86 -15.27
CA TYR A 17 10.55 -6.23 -14.35
C TYR A 17 9.86 -6.06 -13.00
N MET A 18 10.02 -7.08 -12.17
CA MET A 18 10.35 -6.81 -10.79
C MET A 18 11.63 -5.97 -10.83
N ARG A 19 11.55 -4.66 -10.57
CA ARG A 19 12.76 -3.93 -10.18
C ARG A 19 13.04 -4.36 -8.74
N GLU A 20 13.75 -5.48 -8.61
CA GLU A 20 14.42 -5.82 -7.36
C GLU A 20 15.43 -4.71 -7.09
N SER A 21 15.15 -3.86 -6.10
CA SER A 21 16.25 -3.36 -5.30
C SER A 21 16.65 -4.52 -4.38
N GLU A 22 17.90 -4.59 -3.92
CA GLU A 22 18.32 -5.64 -2.97
C GLU A 22 17.42 -5.72 -1.70
N ASN A 23 16.58 -4.69 -1.46
CA ASN A 23 15.76 -4.52 -0.27
C ASN A 23 14.24 -4.47 -0.52
N SER A 24 13.73 -4.59 -1.76
CA SER A 24 12.26 -4.50 -2.05
C SER A 24 11.89 -4.99 -3.45
N ALA A 25 10.62 -5.39 -3.63
CA ALA A 25 10.06 -5.77 -4.94
C ALA A 25 8.76 -5.02 -5.26
N TYR A 26 8.45 -4.91 -6.56
CA TYR A 26 7.21 -4.32 -7.08
C TYR A 26 6.43 -5.38 -7.87
N VAL A 27 5.12 -5.46 -7.67
CA VAL A 27 4.22 -6.30 -8.45
C VAL A 27 3.17 -5.43 -9.11
N GLN A 28 3.30 -5.23 -10.43
CA GLN A 28 2.19 -4.79 -11.28
C GLN A 28 1.41 -6.05 -11.69
N GLY A 29 0.09 -6.07 -11.49
CA GLY A 29 -0.73 -7.12 -12.09
C GLY A 29 -0.54 -7.10 -13.61
N GLU A 30 -0.19 -8.24 -14.21
CA GLU A 30 0.35 -8.39 -15.58
C GLU A 30 -0.50 -7.80 -16.73
N GLN A 31 -1.68 -7.22 -16.47
CA GLN A 31 -2.52 -6.58 -17.49
C GLN A 31 -3.19 -5.25 -17.10
N ALA A 32 -2.96 -4.70 -15.90
CA ALA A 32 -3.50 -3.38 -15.55
C ALA A 32 -2.55 -2.27 -16.04
N SER A 33 -2.71 -1.86 -17.30
CA SER A 33 -1.99 -0.72 -17.86
C SER A 33 -2.57 0.60 -17.30
N GLY A 34 -2.12 1.02 -16.13
CA GLY A 34 -2.48 2.32 -15.56
C GLY A 34 -2.99 2.29 -14.12
N ALA A 35 -3.22 3.49 -13.57
CA ALA A 35 -3.81 3.65 -12.25
C ALA A 35 -5.30 3.23 -12.27
N ILE A 36 -5.70 2.38 -11.32
CA ILE A 36 -7.00 1.71 -11.28
C ILE A 36 -8.02 2.55 -10.49
N CYS A 37 -9.23 2.72 -11.04
CA CYS A 37 -10.35 3.37 -10.36
C CYS A 37 -11.02 2.44 -9.35
N ARG A 38 -11.73 3.01 -8.36
CA ARG A 38 -12.45 2.22 -7.33
C ARG A 38 -13.36 1.12 -7.89
N HIS A 39 -14.05 1.37 -9.01
CA HIS A 39 -14.97 0.40 -9.62
C HIS A 39 -14.27 -0.80 -10.28
N ASP A 40 -12.97 -0.65 -10.61
CA ASP A 40 -12.12 -1.67 -11.24
C ASP A 40 -11.20 -2.37 -10.24
N LEU A 41 -11.26 -2.00 -8.96
CA LEU A 41 -10.58 -2.68 -7.86
C LEU A 41 -11.61 -3.44 -7.03
N ALA A 42 -11.35 -4.72 -6.77
CA ALA A 42 -12.22 -5.57 -5.98
C ALA A 42 -11.42 -6.40 -4.97
N ALA A 43 -12.11 -6.89 -3.95
CA ALA A 43 -11.58 -7.89 -3.04
C ALA A 43 -12.25 -9.25 -3.29
N ASN A 44 -11.51 -10.31 -3.03
CA ASN A 44 -11.99 -11.66 -2.83
C ASN A 44 -11.59 -12.02 -1.40
N PHE A 45 -12.54 -11.92 -0.48
CA PHE A 45 -12.31 -12.06 0.94
C PHE A 45 -12.66 -13.46 1.41
N ASP A 46 -11.67 -14.15 1.97
CA ASP A 46 -11.87 -15.39 2.71
C ASP A 46 -10.94 -15.40 3.94
N PRO A 47 -11.50 -15.32 5.17
CA PRO A 47 -10.72 -15.22 6.39
C PRO A 47 -10.01 -16.52 6.77
N ILE A 48 -10.22 -17.61 6.04
CA ILE A 48 -9.61 -18.92 6.30
C ILE A 48 -8.65 -19.27 5.17
N ILE A 49 -9.13 -19.27 3.92
CA ILE A 49 -8.34 -19.69 2.75
C ILE A 49 -7.16 -18.75 2.49
N PHE A 50 -7.37 -17.45 2.65
CA PHE A 50 -6.32 -16.44 2.40
C PHE A 50 -5.56 -16.03 3.66
N SER A 51 -5.78 -16.74 4.77
CA SER A 51 -4.99 -16.56 6.00
C SER A 51 -3.64 -17.26 5.91
N ARG A 52 -2.77 -16.95 6.86
CA ARG A 52 -1.45 -17.55 6.98
C ARG A 52 -1.57 -19.05 7.30
N GLU A 53 -0.76 -19.89 6.68
CA GLU A 53 -0.66 -21.30 7.06
C GLU A 53 -0.02 -21.46 8.44
N THR A 54 -0.39 -22.54 9.15
CA THR A 54 0.12 -22.79 10.51
C THR A 54 1.26 -23.80 10.49
N ASN A 55 2.26 -23.57 11.33
CA ASN A 55 3.36 -24.51 11.55
C ASN A 55 3.72 -24.50 13.05
N GLN A 56 3.87 -25.67 13.66
CA GLN A 56 4.07 -25.78 15.13
C GLN A 56 5.23 -24.94 15.66
N ASP A 57 6.38 -24.94 14.98
CA ASP A 57 7.56 -24.19 15.41
C ASP A 57 7.34 -22.68 15.28
N ILE A 58 6.64 -22.26 14.23
CA ILE A 58 6.29 -20.86 13.98
C ILE A 58 5.25 -20.38 15.00
N GLU A 59 4.20 -21.17 15.29
CA GLU A 59 3.21 -20.82 16.30
C GLU A 59 3.86 -20.70 17.69
N LYS A 60 4.79 -21.59 18.02
CA LYS A 60 5.57 -21.48 19.25
C LYS A 60 6.37 -20.18 19.28
N GLN A 61 7.09 -19.86 18.20
CA GLN A 61 7.85 -18.61 18.10
C GLN A 61 6.96 -17.37 18.23
N ILE A 62 5.81 -17.33 17.55
CA ILE A 62 4.85 -16.22 17.63
C ILE A 62 4.40 -16.02 19.08
N ASN A 63 4.04 -17.11 19.78
CA ASN A 63 3.62 -17.04 21.17
C ASN A 63 4.73 -16.57 22.10
N ASP A 64 5.95 -17.10 21.94
CA ASP A 64 7.11 -16.72 22.76
C ASP A 64 7.45 -15.23 22.59
N ILE A 65 7.55 -14.74 21.35
CA ILE A 65 7.85 -13.33 21.03
C ILE A 65 6.74 -12.41 21.56
N TRP A 66 5.48 -12.81 21.40
CA TRP A 66 4.36 -12.02 21.90
C TRP A 66 4.35 -11.91 23.42
N SER A 67 4.61 -13.03 24.11
CA SER A 67 4.68 -13.06 25.58
C SER A 67 5.78 -12.15 26.10
N GLU A 68 6.95 -12.14 25.46
CA GLU A 68 8.05 -11.24 25.79
C GLU A 68 7.63 -9.77 25.59
N LYS A 69 7.05 -9.44 24.43
CA LYS A 69 6.57 -8.08 24.12
C LYS A 69 5.51 -7.58 25.12
N CYS A 70 4.53 -8.41 25.48
CA CYS A 70 3.52 -8.05 26.48
C CYS A 70 4.12 -7.86 27.89
N THR A 71 5.18 -8.59 28.21
CA THR A 71 5.89 -8.41 29.49
C THR A 71 6.62 -7.06 29.53
N LEU A 72 7.23 -6.65 28.41
CA LEU A 72 7.92 -5.36 28.29
C LEU A 72 6.96 -4.17 28.17
N ASN A 73 5.80 -4.37 27.55
CA ASN A 73 4.77 -3.36 27.39
C ASN A 73 3.37 -3.94 27.69
N PRO A 74 2.88 -3.82 28.94
CA PRO A 74 1.57 -4.34 29.34
C PRO A 74 0.38 -3.67 28.64
N ARG A 75 0.58 -2.54 27.94
CA ARG A 75 -0.46 -1.85 27.17
C ARG A 75 -0.64 -2.41 25.76
N LEU A 76 0.24 -3.33 25.33
CA LEU A 76 0.19 -3.91 24.01
C LEU A 76 -1.07 -4.77 23.86
N TYR A 77 -1.85 -4.52 22.81
CA TYR A 77 -3.02 -5.33 22.46
C TYR A 77 -2.83 -5.99 21.10
N ASN A 78 -3.46 -7.15 20.91
CA ASN A 78 -3.43 -7.86 19.63
C ASN A 78 -4.60 -7.41 18.76
N GLY A 79 -4.37 -6.47 17.84
CA GLY A 79 -5.36 -6.03 16.86
C GLY A 79 -5.44 -6.96 15.64
N THR A 80 -6.65 -7.16 15.12
CA THR A 80 -6.88 -7.90 13.87
C THR A 80 -6.50 -7.02 12.68
N LYS A 81 -5.93 -7.61 11.62
CA LYS A 81 -5.53 -6.92 10.38
C LYS A 81 -5.99 -7.72 9.15
N PHE A 82 -6.19 -7.04 8.02
CA PHE A 82 -6.35 -7.72 6.74
C PHE A 82 -5.01 -8.29 6.26
N ARG A 83 -5.01 -9.51 5.74
CA ARG A 83 -3.83 -10.15 5.13
C ARG A 83 -3.91 -10.09 3.61
N TYR A 84 -2.82 -9.73 2.97
CA TYR A 84 -2.68 -9.88 1.52
C TYR A 84 -2.22 -11.31 1.19
N ASN A 85 -2.93 -12.00 0.30
CA ASN A 85 -2.55 -13.34 -0.16
C ASN A 85 -2.15 -13.37 -1.64
N GLY A 86 -2.37 -12.28 -2.37
CA GLY A 86 -2.10 -12.18 -3.79
C GLY A 86 -3.15 -11.31 -4.48
N GLY A 87 -3.02 -11.17 -5.78
CA GLY A 87 -4.04 -10.51 -6.58
C GLY A 87 -3.95 -10.91 -8.04
N GLU A 88 -5.07 -10.89 -8.73
CA GLU A 88 -5.19 -11.34 -10.11
C GLU A 88 -6.12 -10.43 -10.91
N VAL A 89 -5.97 -10.44 -12.23
CA VAL A 89 -6.85 -9.69 -13.13
C VAL A 89 -7.99 -10.61 -13.57
N ILE A 90 -9.22 -10.29 -13.16
CA ILE A 90 -10.43 -10.99 -13.58
C ILE A 90 -11.26 -10.08 -14.48
N GLY A 91 -11.24 -10.36 -15.77
CA GLY A 91 -11.89 -9.52 -16.78
C GLY A 91 -11.23 -8.14 -16.84
N LYS A 92 -11.94 -7.10 -16.37
CA LYS A 92 -11.43 -5.71 -16.31
C LYS A 92 -11.03 -5.27 -14.90
N LYS A 93 -11.21 -6.12 -13.90
CA LYS A 93 -10.96 -5.79 -12.50
C LYS A 93 -9.65 -6.38 -12.02
N TYR A 94 -8.93 -5.65 -11.19
CA TYR A 94 -7.89 -6.22 -10.34
C TYR A 94 -8.52 -6.68 -9.02
N VAL A 95 -8.40 -7.96 -8.72
CA VAL A 95 -9.03 -8.61 -7.57
C VAL A 95 -7.94 -8.98 -6.56
N LEU A 96 -8.03 -8.41 -5.36
CA LEU A 96 -7.15 -8.70 -4.24
C LEU A 96 -7.66 -9.92 -3.48
N ASN A 97 -6.83 -10.95 -3.29
CA ASN A 97 -7.14 -12.05 -2.39
C ASN A 97 -6.79 -11.64 -0.96
N VAL A 98 -7.80 -11.49 -0.12
CA VAL A 98 -7.69 -10.90 1.22
C VAL A 98 -8.12 -11.89 2.29
N GLY A 99 -7.23 -12.15 3.25
CA GLY A 99 -7.49 -12.95 4.44
C GLY A 99 -7.46 -12.13 5.72
N LEU A 100 -7.30 -12.81 6.86
CA LEU A 100 -7.09 -12.17 8.15
C LEU A 100 -5.73 -12.54 8.74
N THR A 101 -5.19 -11.61 9.52
CA THR A 101 -4.01 -11.81 10.35
C THR A 101 -4.10 -10.92 11.59
N SER A 102 -3.01 -10.79 12.35
CA SER A 102 -2.99 -9.99 13.56
C SER A 102 -1.65 -9.32 13.80
N TYR A 103 -1.64 -8.29 14.64
CA TYR A 103 -0.41 -7.63 15.06
C TYR A 103 0.55 -8.59 15.78
N LYS A 104 0.02 -9.57 16.53
CA LYS A 104 0.80 -10.65 17.13
C LYS A 104 1.52 -11.50 16.07
N ASP A 105 0.81 -11.91 15.03
CA ASP A 105 1.38 -12.69 13.93
C ASP A 105 2.46 -11.89 13.20
N LEU A 106 2.22 -10.60 12.93
CA LEU A 106 3.20 -9.69 12.34
C LEU A 106 4.49 -9.64 13.16
N CYS A 107 4.37 -9.50 14.49
CA CYS A 107 5.51 -9.48 15.40
C CYS A 107 6.32 -10.79 15.36
N GLY A 108 5.64 -11.93 15.26
CA GLY A 108 6.27 -13.25 15.30
C GLY A 108 6.77 -13.76 13.95
N THR A 109 6.39 -13.12 12.83
CA THR A 109 6.74 -13.52 11.46
C THR A 109 7.53 -12.44 10.74
N ASN A 110 6.88 -11.49 10.07
CA ASN A 110 7.49 -10.40 9.28
C ASN A 110 8.54 -9.59 10.07
N LEU A 111 8.25 -9.26 11.34
CA LEU A 111 9.16 -8.47 12.19
C LEU A 111 10.10 -9.33 13.03
N SER A 112 10.04 -10.66 12.89
CA SER A 112 10.92 -11.57 13.62
C SER A 112 12.32 -11.53 13.02
N LYS A 113 13.36 -11.62 13.86
CA LYS A 113 14.75 -11.80 13.40
C LYS A 113 14.95 -13.05 12.53
N ASN A 114 14.02 -14.02 12.63
CA ASN A 114 14.03 -15.26 11.87
C ASN A 114 13.21 -15.20 10.57
N PHE A 115 12.68 -14.04 10.14
CA PHE A 115 11.78 -13.96 8.98
C PHE A 115 12.36 -14.65 7.73
N LYS A 116 13.67 -14.53 7.46
CA LYS A 116 14.33 -15.19 6.30
C LYS A 116 14.20 -16.72 6.33
N LYS A 117 14.28 -17.33 7.52
CA LYS A 117 14.10 -18.79 7.69
C LYS A 117 12.64 -19.20 7.47
N ILE A 118 11.71 -18.34 7.88
CA ILE A 118 10.28 -18.57 7.63
C ILE A 118 9.98 -18.53 6.13
N LEU A 119 10.54 -17.55 5.41
CA LEU A 119 10.44 -17.44 3.96
C LEU A 119 11.01 -18.68 3.25
N GLU A 120 12.16 -19.17 3.68
CA GLU A 120 12.77 -20.39 3.17
C GLU A 120 11.89 -21.62 3.45
N LEU A 121 11.32 -21.74 4.66
CA LEU A 121 10.39 -22.81 5.00
C LEU A 121 9.14 -22.77 4.10
N GLY A 122 8.58 -21.59 3.84
CA GLY A 122 7.45 -21.40 2.95
C GLY A 122 7.73 -21.90 1.54
N ARG A 123 8.88 -21.51 0.97
CA ARG A 123 9.33 -22.01 -0.35
C ARG A 123 9.46 -23.53 -0.37
N ASN A 124 10.06 -24.11 0.68
CA ASN A 124 10.35 -25.54 0.70
C ASN A 124 9.12 -26.43 0.98
N LYS A 125 8.15 -25.96 1.77
CA LYS A 125 7.00 -26.79 2.21
C LYS A 125 5.69 -26.48 1.48
N ALA A 126 5.52 -25.26 0.98
CA ALA A 126 4.25 -24.79 0.42
C ALA A 126 4.41 -24.19 -0.99
N ASP A 127 5.60 -24.25 -1.58
CA ASP A 127 5.93 -23.59 -2.87
C ASP A 127 5.54 -22.10 -2.88
N ASN A 128 5.59 -21.47 -1.71
CA ASN A 128 5.18 -20.08 -1.51
C ASN A 128 5.95 -19.50 -0.31
N SER A 129 6.87 -18.55 -0.56
CA SER A 129 7.67 -17.93 0.51
C SER A 129 6.81 -17.26 1.57
N GLN A 130 5.64 -16.73 1.18
CA GLN A 130 4.74 -15.98 2.06
C GLN A 130 3.74 -16.88 2.81
N ALA A 131 3.73 -18.21 2.58
CA ALA A 131 2.73 -19.12 3.15
C ALA A 131 2.61 -18.99 4.68
N PHE A 132 3.75 -18.83 5.36
CA PHE A 132 3.84 -18.69 6.82
C PHE A 132 4.09 -17.24 7.28
N MET A 133 3.85 -16.24 6.44
CA MET A 133 4.02 -14.83 6.78
C MET A 133 2.67 -14.17 7.10
N SER A 134 2.67 -13.25 8.07
CA SER A 134 1.46 -12.52 8.47
C SER A 134 0.95 -11.60 7.36
N ASP A 135 1.87 -10.90 6.69
CA ASP A 135 1.61 -10.01 5.55
C ASP A 135 0.38 -9.10 5.71
N PRO A 136 0.30 -8.32 6.81
CA PRO A 136 -0.79 -7.39 6.98
C PRO A 136 -0.72 -6.29 5.91
N ILE A 137 -1.87 -6.01 5.30
CA ILE A 137 -2.03 -4.95 4.30
C ILE A 137 -1.70 -3.61 4.93
N GLY A 138 -0.67 -2.94 4.38
CA GLY A 138 -0.48 -1.48 4.50
C GLY A 138 -1.27 -0.73 3.44
N VAL A 139 -1.54 0.54 3.71
CA VAL A 139 -2.02 1.48 2.71
C VAL A 139 -1.22 2.77 2.78
N GLY A 140 -1.20 3.51 1.69
CA GLY A 140 -1.08 4.95 1.79
C GLY A 140 -1.20 5.65 0.47
N VAL A 141 -1.19 6.97 0.55
CA VAL A 141 -1.64 7.84 -0.53
C VAL A 141 -0.63 8.93 -0.87
N LEU A 142 -0.22 8.96 -2.13
CA LEU A 142 0.49 10.08 -2.72
C LEU A 142 -0.53 11.17 -3.08
N LEU A 143 -0.42 12.32 -2.43
CA LEU A 143 -1.31 13.45 -2.61
C LEU A 143 -0.67 14.50 -3.51
N ILE A 144 -1.43 15.04 -4.47
CA ILE A 144 -1.03 16.23 -5.24
C ILE A 144 -2.04 17.36 -5.00
N THR A 145 -1.56 18.48 -4.48
CA THR A 145 -2.33 19.70 -4.20
C THR A 145 -2.74 20.42 -5.49
N ASP A 146 -3.74 21.31 -5.41
CA ASP A 146 -4.21 22.10 -6.56
C ASP A 146 -3.17 23.09 -7.08
N ASP A 147 -2.23 23.53 -6.24
CA ASP A 147 -1.08 24.34 -6.63
C ASP A 147 0.15 23.51 -7.07
N GLY A 148 -0.02 22.19 -7.24
CA GLY A 148 0.93 21.34 -7.94
C GLY A 148 2.08 20.83 -7.07
N TYR A 149 1.85 20.55 -5.80
CA TYR A 149 2.83 19.98 -4.88
C TYR A 149 2.42 18.58 -4.40
N GLY A 150 3.40 17.69 -4.27
CA GLY A 150 3.28 16.48 -3.48
C GLY A 150 3.39 16.77 -2.00
N VAL A 151 2.62 16.04 -1.20
CA VAL A 151 2.61 16.15 0.26
C VAL A 151 3.37 14.99 0.86
N VAL A 152 4.36 15.29 1.72
CA VAL A 152 5.09 14.28 2.50
C VAL A 152 5.31 14.77 3.92
N THR A 153 5.24 13.86 4.88
CA THR A 153 5.44 14.12 6.31
C THR A 153 6.80 13.58 6.76
N ARG A 154 7.41 14.18 7.77
CA ARG A 154 8.58 13.61 8.44
C ARG A 154 8.12 12.83 9.66
N ARG A 155 8.34 11.52 9.65
CA ARG A 155 7.97 10.63 10.76
C ARG A 155 8.71 10.99 12.03
N ALA A 156 8.04 10.90 13.17
CA ALA A 156 8.67 11.10 14.47
C ALA A 156 9.67 9.99 14.78
N ALA A 157 10.70 10.31 15.56
CA ALA A 157 11.79 9.37 15.86
C ALA A 157 11.33 8.15 16.69
N TRP A 158 10.18 8.26 17.38
CA TRP A 158 9.63 7.18 18.20
C TRP A 158 8.78 6.18 17.39
N THR A 159 8.44 6.52 16.15
CA THR A 159 7.60 5.65 15.31
C THR A 159 8.29 4.31 15.02
N GLY A 160 7.49 3.24 14.97
CA GLY A 160 8.02 1.87 14.86
C GLY A 160 8.62 1.53 13.50
N GLU A 161 8.17 2.18 12.44
CA GLU A 161 8.68 2.03 11.08
C GLU A 161 9.29 3.35 10.60
N PHE A 162 10.45 3.27 9.93
CA PHE A 162 11.11 4.40 9.26
C PHE A 162 11.25 5.69 10.11
N PRO A 163 11.76 5.62 11.35
CA PRO A 163 11.84 6.77 12.24
C PRO A 163 12.68 7.91 11.65
N GLY A 164 12.14 9.13 11.63
CA GLY A 164 12.81 10.34 11.12
C GLY A 164 12.87 10.48 9.60
N LEU A 165 12.44 9.45 8.86
CA LEU A 165 12.36 9.46 7.40
C LEU A 165 11.13 10.23 6.92
N LEU A 166 11.17 10.62 5.65
CA LEU A 166 10.02 11.19 4.96
C LEU A 166 9.07 10.09 4.51
N ASP A 167 7.77 10.32 4.63
CA ASP A 167 6.75 9.36 4.24
C ASP A 167 5.53 10.06 3.60
N ARG A 168 4.72 9.25 2.94
CA ARG A 168 3.40 9.62 2.44
C ARG A 168 2.35 9.18 3.47
N PRO A 169 1.24 9.93 3.65
CA PRO A 169 0.21 9.54 4.60
C PRO A 169 -0.26 8.11 4.40
N GLY A 170 -0.38 7.34 5.48
CA GLY A 170 -0.80 5.95 5.40
C GLY A 170 -0.59 5.15 6.69
N GLY A 171 -1.28 4.02 6.76
CA GLY A 171 -1.28 3.14 7.92
C GLY A 171 -1.80 1.75 7.57
N HIS A 172 -2.68 1.19 8.40
CA HIS A 172 -3.13 -0.20 8.30
C HIS A 172 -4.65 -0.32 8.49
N PRO A 173 -5.42 -0.69 7.44
CA PRO A 173 -6.85 -0.93 7.59
C PRO A 173 -7.14 -1.99 8.65
N GLU A 174 -8.12 -1.71 9.51
CA GLU A 174 -8.53 -2.60 10.58
C GLU A 174 -9.91 -3.21 10.29
N PRO A 175 -10.05 -4.56 10.36
CA PRO A 175 -11.34 -5.22 10.14
C PRO A 175 -12.37 -4.97 11.25
N GLU A 176 -11.91 -4.54 12.43
CA GLU A 176 -12.71 -4.43 13.64
C GLU A 176 -13.84 -3.39 13.48
N GLY A 177 -15.06 -3.76 13.87
CA GLY A 177 -16.23 -2.89 13.75
C GLY A 177 -16.92 -2.91 12.39
N LYS A 178 -16.22 -3.31 11.31
CA LYS A 178 -16.74 -3.32 9.92
C LYS A 178 -17.24 -4.70 9.49
N LEU A 179 -16.56 -5.77 9.89
CA LEU A 179 -16.97 -7.15 9.60
C LEU A 179 -18.02 -7.68 10.61
N LYS A 180 -18.94 -6.82 11.09
CA LYS A 180 -20.00 -7.27 11.99
C LYS A 180 -21.06 -8.07 11.21
N PRO A 181 -21.52 -9.22 11.76
CA PRO A 181 -22.39 -10.14 11.06
C PRO A 181 -23.82 -9.59 10.97
N ASN A 182 -24.14 -8.87 9.90
CA ASN A 182 -25.51 -8.78 9.38
C ASN A 182 -25.52 -9.45 7.99
N PHE A 183 -25.40 -10.78 8.01
CA PHE A 183 -25.25 -11.70 6.87
C PHE A 183 -26.50 -11.83 5.96
N GLY A 184 -27.24 -10.74 5.76
CA GLY A 184 -28.50 -10.78 5.01
C GLY A 184 -28.46 -10.25 3.58
N GLN A 185 -27.67 -9.20 3.30
CA GLN A 185 -27.84 -8.44 2.05
C GLN A 185 -26.57 -7.76 1.50
N THR A 186 -25.49 -7.63 2.27
CA THR A 186 -24.31 -6.88 1.83
C THR A 186 -23.21 -7.83 1.39
N ASP A 187 -22.65 -7.59 0.19
CA ASP A 187 -21.49 -8.31 -0.33
C ASP A 187 -20.27 -8.01 0.56
N ILE A 188 -19.77 -9.04 1.25
CA ILE A 188 -18.62 -8.92 2.16
C ILE A 188 -17.36 -8.47 1.43
N ASN A 189 -17.22 -8.86 0.16
CA ASN A 189 -16.09 -8.44 -0.68
C ASN A 189 -16.11 -6.92 -0.89
N GLU A 190 -17.30 -6.36 -1.12
CA GLU A 190 -17.46 -4.92 -1.30
C GLU A 190 -17.22 -4.16 0.00
N ILE A 191 -17.64 -4.70 1.16
CA ILE A 191 -17.32 -4.11 2.48
C ILE A 191 -15.81 -4.06 2.71
N VAL A 192 -15.11 -5.16 2.45
CA VAL A 192 -13.66 -5.26 2.64
C VAL A 192 -12.92 -4.30 1.69
N MET A 193 -13.33 -4.27 0.42
CA MET A 193 -12.71 -3.36 -0.54
C MET A 193 -12.98 -1.89 -0.19
N GLU A 194 -14.19 -1.58 0.29
CA GLU A 194 -14.53 -0.23 0.71
C GLU A 194 -13.75 0.22 1.95
N GLU A 195 -13.53 -0.69 2.90
CA GLU A 195 -12.68 -0.41 4.07
C GLU A 195 -11.23 -0.13 3.66
N ILE A 196 -10.63 -0.99 2.83
CA ILE A 196 -9.25 -0.80 2.36
C ILE A 196 -9.11 0.49 1.54
N TRP A 197 -10.10 0.82 0.71
CA TRP A 197 -10.06 2.06 -0.07
C TRP A 197 -10.22 3.30 0.83
N THR A 198 -11.19 3.26 1.74
CA THR A 198 -11.50 4.39 2.62
C THR A 198 -10.42 4.61 3.66
N SER A 199 -9.74 3.56 4.12
CA SER A 199 -8.63 3.70 5.07
C SER A 199 -7.54 4.59 4.49
N ALA A 200 -7.09 4.36 3.25
CA ALA A 200 -6.09 5.21 2.61
C ALA A 200 -6.48 6.71 2.56
N ALA A 201 -7.76 7.02 2.40
CA ALA A 201 -8.27 8.38 2.47
C ALA A 201 -8.38 8.91 3.92
N GLN A 202 -8.73 8.04 4.87
CA GLN A 202 -8.81 8.34 6.29
C GLN A 202 -7.43 8.69 6.88
N GLU A 203 -6.39 7.95 6.52
CA GLU A 203 -5.00 8.22 6.96
C GLU A 203 -4.55 9.64 6.55
N ALA A 204 -4.94 10.11 5.36
CA ALA A 204 -4.64 11.48 4.95
C ALA A 204 -5.35 12.53 5.83
N GLU A 205 -6.58 12.28 6.25
CA GLU A 205 -7.33 13.15 7.17
C GLU A 205 -6.73 13.11 8.58
N ASP A 206 -6.39 11.93 9.08
CA ASP A 206 -5.86 11.73 10.42
C ASP A 206 -4.43 12.27 10.60
N GLU A 207 -3.57 12.17 9.58
CA GLU A 207 -2.20 12.70 9.62
C GLU A 207 -2.11 14.20 9.29
N LEU A 208 -2.96 14.71 8.40
CA LEU A 208 -2.85 16.10 7.89
C LEU A 208 -3.90 17.06 8.46
N GLY A 209 -4.96 16.55 9.07
CA GLY A 209 -6.08 17.34 9.56
C GLY A 209 -6.94 17.94 8.45
N ILE A 210 -6.86 17.39 7.24
CA ILE A 210 -7.69 17.79 6.09
C ILE A 210 -9.04 17.06 6.13
N ASP A 211 -10.04 17.60 5.44
CA ASP A 211 -11.29 16.87 5.17
C ASP A 211 -11.08 15.92 3.98
N LYS A 212 -11.20 14.61 4.20
CA LYS A 212 -11.00 13.62 3.12
C LYS A 212 -11.97 13.75 1.95
N SER A 213 -13.10 14.46 2.11
CA SER A 213 -14.00 14.80 1.00
C SER A 213 -13.37 15.73 -0.05
N LYS A 214 -12.23 16.36 0.28
CA LYS A 214 -11.41 17.14 -0.66
C LYS A 214 -10.52 16.29 -1.55
N LEU A 215 -10.46 14.98 -1.32
CA LEU A 215 -9.75 14.04 -2.17
C LEU A 215 -10.57 13.75 -3.42
N GLU A 216 -9.98 13.99 -4.58
CA GLU A 216 -10.54 13.72 -5.89
C GLU A 216 -9.64 12.79 -6.69
N ASP A 217 -10.23 12.11 -7.67
CA ASP A 217 -9.51 11.25 -8.59
C ASP A 217 -8.61 10.23 -7.90
N MET A 218 -9.06 9.67 -6.77
CA MET A 218 -8.31 8.65 -6.09
C MET A 218 -8.17 7.41 -6.97
N ARG A 219 -6.95 6.87 -7.07
CA ARG A 219 -6.60 5.71 -7.89
C ARG A 219 -5.67 4.79 -7.13
N PHE A 220 -5.84 3.49 -7.33
CA PHE A 220 -4.86 2.49 -6.91
C PHE A 220 -3.72 2.42 -7.93
N LEU A 221 -2.49 2.57 -7.46
CA LEU A 221 -1.28 2.58 -8.28
C LEU A 221 -0.65 1.19 -8.40
N GLY A 222 -0.71 0.39 -7.34
CA GLY A 222 -0.08 -0.91 -7.27
C GLY A 222 0.31 -1.29 -5.84
N ILE A 223 1.15 -2.31 -5.71
CA ILE A 223 1.58 -2.86 -4.41
C ILE A 223 3.09 -2.72 -4.29
N SER A 224 3.54 -2.14 -3.17
CA SER A 224 4.93 -2.08 -2.78
C SER A 224 5.24 -3.20 -1.77
N ILE A 225 6.37 -3.89 -1.94
CA ILE A 225 6.78 -5.02 -1.08
C ILE A 225 8.09 -4.67 -0.38
N ASN A 226 8.09 -4.69 0.96
CA ASN A 226 9.28 -4.43 1.76
C ASN A 226 9.99 -5.74 2.14
N ASN A 227 11.11 -6.06 1.48
CA ASN A 227 11.86 -7.29 1.73
C ASN A 227 12.63 -7.27 3.06
N GLU A 228 12.89 -6.09 3.64
CA GLU A 228 13.51 -5.96 4.96
C GLU A 228 12.55 -6.32 6.10
N SER A 229 11.24 -6.31 5.84
CA SER A 229 10.19 -6.76 6.76
C SER A 229 9.50 -8.04 6.29
N GLY A 230 10.26 -8.94 5.69
CA GLY A 230 9.78 -10.26 5.29
C GLY A 230 8.76 -10.25 4.15
N GLY A 231 8.83 -9.25 3.27
CA GLY A 231 7.94 -9.11 2.13
C GLY A 231 6.59 -8.47 2.47
N ARG A 232 6.52 -7.67 3.54
CA ARG A 232 5.26 -7.04 3.93
C ARG A 232 4.74 -6.11 2.81
N PRO A 233 3.45 -6.23 2.44
CA PRO A 233 2.88 -5.45 1.36
C PRO A 233 2.25 -4.13 1.84
N SER A 234 2.28 -3.12 0.97
CA SER A 234 1.49 -1.90 1.09
C SER A 234 0.82 -1.57 -0.24
N LEU A 235 -0.48 -1.26 -0.18
CA LEU A 235 -1.27 -0.82 -1.31
C LEU A 235 -1.07 0.68 -1.47
N GLU A 236 -0.57 1.06 -2.64
CA GLU A 236 -0.21 2.44 -2.93
C GLU A 236 -1.31 3.12 -3.74
N PHE A 237 -1.75 4.28 -3.26
CA PHE A 237 -2.79 5.08 -3.86
C PHE A 237 -2.24 6.44 -4.30
N PHE A 238 -2.95 7.06 -5.23
CA PHE A 238 -2.79 8.46 -5.60
C PHE A 238 -4.12 9.16 -5.38
N ALA A 239 -4.09 10.43 -4.97
CA ALA A 239 -5.25 11.31 -5.06
C ALA A 239 -4.84 12.75 -5.35
N ARG A 240 -5.75 13.48 -6.01
CA ARG A 240 -5.70 14.94 -6.07
C ARG A 240 -6.34 15.50 -4.81
N LEU A 241 -5.75 16.55 -4.25
CA LEU A 241 -6.29 17.24 -3.10
C LEU A 241 -6.73 18.64 -3.52
N ARG A 242 -8.03 18.94 -3.37
CA ARG A 242 -8.66 20.24 -3.66
C ARG A 242 -8.35 21.31 -2.61
N MET A 243 -7.05 21.46 -2.34
CA MET A 243 -6.49 22.42 -1.41
C MET A 243 -5.11 22.85 -1.91
N LYS A 244 -4.72 24.07 -1.59
CA LYS A 244 -3.35 24.57 -1.81
C LYS A 244 -2.45 24.14 -0.66
N SER A 245 -1.16 24.02 -0.96
CA SER A 245 -0.11 23.68 0.02
C SER A 245 -0.16 24.55 1.29
N GLN A 246 -0.42 25.85 1.15
CA GLN A 246 -0.50 26.77 2.29
C GLN A 246 -1.68 26.47 3.22
N GLU A 247 -2.85 26.11 2.69
CA GLU A 247 -4.05 25.80 3.49
C GLU A 247 -3.83 24.52 4.31
N ILE A 248 -3.18 23.52 3.72
CA ILE A 248 -2.85 22.26 4.39
C ILE A 248 -1.82 22.52 5.50
N ARG A 249 -0.83 23.37 5.24
CA ARG A 249 0.18 23.77 6.25
C ARG A 249 -0.48 24.44 7.46
N GLU A 250 -1.44 25.31 7.22
CA GLU A 250 -2.18 25.98 8.28
C GLU A 250 -2.97 24.98 9.14
N LEU A 251 -3.68 24.04 8.52
CA LEU A 251 -4.41 22.97 9.22
C LEU A 251 -3.47 22.08 10.04
N TYR A 252 -2.40 21.57 9.42
CA TYR A 252 -1.42 20.72 10.09
C TYR A 252 -0.79 21.39 11.32
N ASN A 253 -0.48 22.69 11.21
CA ASN A 253 0.11 23.47 12.30
C ASN A 253 -0.86 23.73 13.46
N LEU A 254 -2.18 23.51 13.29
CA LEU A 254 -3.11 23.55 14.41
C LEU A 254 -2.85 22.40 15.40
N GLY A 255 -2.23 21.30 14.96
CA GLY A 255 -1.94 20.14 15.80
C GLY A 255 -3.19 19.46 16.34
N LYS A 256 -4.31 19.55 15.62
CA LYS A 256 -5.63 19.01 16.02
C LYS A 256 -6.01 17.72 15.29
N GLN A 257 -5.19 17.30 14.34
CA GLN A 257 -5.34 16.05 13.63
C GLN A 257 -5.18 14.86 14.60
N THR A 258 -5.78 13.71 14.25
CA THR A 258 -5.82 12.52 15.10
C THR A 258 -4.41 12.04 15.46
N GLU A 259 -3.48 12.09 14.51
CA GLU A 259 -2.11 11.55 14.63
C GLU A 259 -1.06 12.67 14.68
N ALA A 260 -1.37 13.76 15.39
CA ALA A 260 -0.54 14.96 15.40
C ALA A 260 0.89 14.76 15.94
N ASP A 261 1.15 13.69 16.70
CA ASP A 261 2.46 13.37 17.29
C ASP A 261 3.27 12.32 16.51
N GLU A 262 2.67 11.70 15.48
CA GLU A 262 3.34 10.70 14.63
C GLU A 262 4.27 11.32 13.59
N SER A 263 4.08 12.62 13.29
CA SER A 263 4.92 13.39 12.38
C SER A 263 5.46 14.66 13.05
N THR A 264 6.61 15.12 12.56
CA THR A 264 7.36 16.26 13.11
C THR A 264 7.47 17.44 12.16
N ALA A 265 7.16 17.22 10.88
CA ALA A 265 7.19 18.27 9.87
C ALA A 265 6.35 17.89 8.65
N LEU A 266 5.78 18.92 8.01
CA LEU A 266 5.09 18.83 6.72
C LEU A 266 5.92 19.48 5.62
N HIS A 267 6.16 18.74 4.54
CA HIS A 267 6.93 19.18 3.39
C HIS A 267 6.10 19.11 2.10
N PHE A 268 6.36 20.07 1.21
CA PHE A 268 5.75 20.12 -0.12
C PHE A 268 6.83 20.00 -1.18
N VAL A 269 6.66 19.04 -2.09
CA VAL A 269 7.61 18.79 -3.17
C VAL A 269 6.96 19.19 -4.48
N PRO A 270 7.52 20.13 -5.28
CA PRO A 270 6.92 20.50 -6.55
C PRO A 270 6.69 19.27 -7.45
N ARG A 271 5.53 19.18 -8.10
CA ARG A 271 5.18 18.04 -8.97
C ARG A 271 6.19 17.81 -10.08
N HIS A 272 6.80 18.87 -10.62
CA HIS A 272 7.84 18.73 -11.63
C HIS A 272 9.11 18.07 -11.05
N THR A 273 9.48 18.39 -9.81
CA THR A 273 10.57 17.74 -9.08
C THR A 273 10.27 16.26 -8.87
N LEU A 274 9.03 15.90 -8.50
CA LEU A 274 8.64 14.49 -8.39
C LEU A 274 8.78 13.76 -9.72
N LYS A 275 8.30 14.34 -10.83
CA LYS A 275 8.39 13.72 -12.17
C LYS A 275 9.82 13.54 -12.68
N MET A 276 10.71 14.44 -12.30
CA MET A 276 12.08 14.49 -12.81
C MET A 276 13.09 13.96 -11.81
N MET A 277 12.66 13.52 -10.63
CA MET A 277 13.53 13.02 -9.57
C MET A 277 14.26 11.78 -10.10
N PRO A 278 15.57 11.88 -10.42
CA PRO A 278 16.34 10.71 -10.77
C PRO A 278 16.41 9.79 -9.54
N PHE A 279 16.49 8.48 -9.78
CA PHE A 279 16.60 7.44 -8.75
C PHE A 279 17.56 7.80 -7.60
N PHE A 280 18.71 8.42 -7.91
CA PHE A 280 19.72 8.82 -6.91
C PHE A 280 19.28 9.96 -5.98
N LEU A 281 18.36 10.84 -6.40
CA LEU A 281 17.83 11.91 -5.54
C LEU A 281 16.74 11.41 -4.60
N LEU A 282 16.00 10.35 -4.99
CA LEU A 282 15.06 9.68 -4.09
C LEU A 282 15.78 8.96 -2.94
N GLU A 283 16.93 8.33 -3.22
CA GLU A 283 17.78 7.75 -2.17
C GLU A 283 18.32 8.81 -1.19
N GLN A 284 18.67 10.00 -1.69
CA GLN A 284 19.15 11.11 -0.85
C GLN A 284 18.02 11.81 -0.07
N ALA A 285 16.77 11.68 -0.50
CA ALA A 285 15.61 12.30 0.13
C ALA A 285 15.24 11.68 1.48
N LYS A 286 15.90 10.59 1.90
CA LYS A 286 15.62 9.88 3.16
C LYS A 286 14.15 9.49 3.26
N LEU A 287 13.59 8.93 2.18
CA LEU A 287 12.24 8.39 2.15
C LEU A 287 12.20 7.03 2.88
N GLY A 288 11.08 6.73 3.55
CA GLY A 288 10.77 5.35 3.94
C GLY A 288 10.53 4.49 2.69
N SER A 289 10.77 3.18 2.80
CA SER A 289 10.74 2.29 1.64
C SER A 289 9.40 2.34 0.90
N TYR A 290 8.26 2.36 1.61
CA TYR A 290 6.95 2.45 0.96
C TYR A 290 6.73 3.78 0.22
N SER A 291 7.13 4.92 0.82
CA SER A 291 7.07 6.24 0.16
C SER A 291 7.92 6.30 -1.11
N TYR A 292 9.10 5.68 -1.05
CA TYR A 292 9.99 5.56 -2.20
C TYR A 292 9.31 4.82 -3.37
N TYR A 293 8.76 3.64 -3.12
CA TYR A 293 8.11 2.84 -4.18
C TYR A 293 6.82 3.47 -4.68
N CYS A 294 6.01 4.04 -3.79
CA CYS A 294 4.82 4.80 -4.18
C CYS A 294 5.17 5.91 -5.18
N THR A 295 6.26 6.64 -4.90
CA THR A 295 6.76 7.71 -5.77
C THR A 295 7.31 7.17 -7.09
N ASP A 296 8.09 6.08 -7.07
CA ASP A 296 8.60 5.45 -8.30
C ASP A 296 7.46 4.93 -9.20
N ILE A 297 6.46 4.26 -8.63
CA ILE A 297 5.27 3.79 -9.35
C ILE A 297 4.56 4.98 -10.01
N PHE A 298 4.35 6.06 -9.27
CA PHE A 298 3.70 7.27 -9.78
C PHE A 298 4.49 7.92 -10.94
N ILE A 299 5.81 8.01 -10.84
CA ILE A 299 6.67 8.55 -11.91
C ILE A 299 6.59 7.69 -13.17
N ASN A 300 6.68 6.36 -13.02
CA ASN A 300 6.62 5.43 -14.14
C ASN A 300 5.25 5.52 -14.85
N LEU A 301 4.15 5.57 -14.10
CA LEU A 301 2.79 5.70 -14.65
C LEU A 301 2.58 7.03 -15.39
N ILE A 302 3.04 8.16 -14.84
CA ILE A 302 2.92 9.46 -15.51
C ILE A 302 3.76 9.52 -16.79
N SER A 303 4.95 8.91 -16.79
CA SER A 303 5.84 8.90 -17.96
C SER A 303 5.20 8.14 -19.13
N GLN A 304 4.46 7.06 -18.86
CA GLN A 304 3.71 6.30 -19.86
C GLN A 304 2.53 7.09 -20.47
N VAL A 305 1.85 7.93 -19.66
CA VAL A 305 0.77 8.81 -20.14
C VAL A 305 1.31 9.92 -21.07
N ILE A 306 2.53 10.42 -20.82
CA ILE A 306 3.14 11.47 -21.66
C ILE A 306 3.55 10.90 -23.04
N VAL A 307 4.13 9.70 -23.07
CA VAL A 307 4.51 9.04 -24.34
C VAL A 307 3.26 8.76 -25.20
N SER A 308 2.18 8.28 -24.60
CA SER A 308 0.93 8.01 -25.32
C SER A 308 0.24 9.28 -25.83
N HIS A 309 0.30 10.40 -25.11
CA HIS A 309 -0.24 11.68 -25.62
C HIS A 309 0.58 12.25 -26.78
N ASN A 310 1.92 12.16 -26.73
CA ASN A 310 2.77 12.66 -27.80
C ASN A 310 2.62 11.87 -29.11
N MET A 311 2.31 10.57 -29.03
CA MET A 311 2.04 9.75 -30.23
C MET A 311 0.67 10.03 -30.86
N VAL A 312 -0.30 10.57 -30.10
CA VAL A 312 -1.64 10.91 -30.62
C VAL A 312 -1.67 12.31 -31.25
N THR A 313 -0.72 13.18 -30.89
CA THR A 313 -0.60 14.53 -31.47
C THR A 313 0.25 14.60 -32.74
N GLU A 314 0.83 13.48 -33.19
CA GLU A 314 1.64 13.37 -34.42
C GLU A 314 0.92 12.70 -35.60
N THR A 315 -0.42 12.60 -35.57
CA THR A 315 -1.24 12.15 -36.71
C THR A 315 -2.26 13.19 -37.12
#